data_AF-G0TSE5-F1
#
_entry.id   AF-G0TSE5-F1
#
_cell.length_a   1.000
_cell.length_b   1.000
_cell.length_c   1.000
_cell.angle_alpha   90.00
_cell.angle_beta   90.00
_cell.angle_gamma   90.00
#
_symmetry.space_group_name_H-M   'P 1'
#
loop_
_entity.id
_entity.type
_entity.pdbx_description
1 polymer ?
#
loop_
_entity_poly.entity_id
_entity_poly.type
_entity_poly.pdbx_seq_one_letter_code
_entity_poly.pdbx_strand_id
1 'polypeptide(L)'
;MNEEVCASSAPPATEDKRNDAVPNSPTVTIAPNLPYTEEEMNLLSAHLGKPGLHEGLTDEVWRDQMLPLLCGMVEKALQLAAEAHENAKKGNGVSDYGAQEEGDRTEMSGEKKGNVAQTLPSVENADFFAEENVYILGQLRLQPSPFFTLPRLWEILADPYRYNCSAAGVIRGEKLQAALRRCVLVSAPIACGSTPSCT
;
A
#
# COMPACT_ATOMS: atom_id res chain seq x y z
N MET A 1 -43.70 -36.01 -61.52
CA MET A 1 -43.28 -34.71 -60.96
C MET A 1 -42.29 -35.07 -59.87
N ASN A 2 -41.01 -34.94 -60.17
CA ASN A 2 -39.91 -35.36 -59.31
C ASN A 2 -39.38 -34.09 -58.64
N GLU A 3 -39.43 -34.03 -57.31
CA GLU A 3 -38.83 -32.94 -56.54
C GLU A 3 -37.44 -33.38 -56.08
N GLU A 4 -36.45 -32.65 -56.59
CA GLU A 4 -35.04 -32.68 -56.27
C GLU A 4 -34.85 -31.76 -55.05
N VAL A 5 -34.31 -32.28 -53.94
CA VAL A 5 -33.90 -31.46 -52.80
C VAL A 5 -32.44 -31.75 -52.48
N CYS A 6 -31.62 -30.73 -52.71
CA CYS A 6 -30.19 -30.64 -52.50
C CYS A 6 -29.75 -31.08 -51.09
N ALA A 7 -28.80 -32.00 -51.04
CA ALA A 7 -27.94 -32.22 -49.89
C ALA A 7 -26.90 -31.08 -49.80
N SER A 8 -26.97 -30.26 -48.75
CA SER A 8 -25.91 -29.32 -48.39
C SER A 8 -25.08 -29.91 -47.26
N SER A 9 -23.84 -30.28 -47.59
CA SER A 9 -22.82 -30.80 -46.70
C SER A 9 -22.03 -29.65 -46.11
N ALA A 10 -22.15 -29.39 -44.80
CA ALA A 10 -21.26 -28.50 -44.05
C ALA A 10 -20.29 -29.34 -43.21
N PRO A 11 -18.97 -29.08 -43.24
CA PRO A 11 -18.02 -29.75 -42.36
C PRO A 11 -18.07 -29.17 -40.94
N PRO A 12 -17.86 -29.98 -39.88
CA PRO A 12 -17.78 -29.48 -38.52
C PRO A 12 -16.48 -28.68 -38.32
N ALA A 13 -16.64 -27.49 -37.75
CA ALA A 13 -15.56 -26.59 -37.38
C ALA A 13 -14.62 -27.23 -36.35
N THR A 14 -13.33 -27.19 -36.64
CA THR A 14 -12.23 -27.46 -35.73
C THR A 14 -12.37 -26.63 -34.46
N GLU A 15 -12.43 -27.31 -33.31
CA GLU A 15 -12.35 -26.71 -31.99
C GLU A 15 -10.98 -26.04 -31.81
N ASP A 16 -10.99 -24.70 -31.89
CA ASP A 16 -9.88 -23.86 -31.49
C ASP A 16 -9.71 -24.00 -29.97
N LYS A 17 -8.66 -24.73 -29.56
CA LYS A 17 -8.21 -24.79 -28.17
C LYS A 17 -7.81 -23.38 -27.75
N ARG A 18 -8.73 -22.68 -27.09
CA ARG A 18 -8.41 -21.48 -26.30
C ARG A 18 -7.33 -21.87 -25.30
N ASN A 19 -6.11 -21.40 -25.57
CA ASN A 19 -5.05 -21.35 -24.57
C ASN A 19 -5.59 -20.56 -23.38
N ASP A 20 -5.78 -21.25 -22.25
CA ASP A 20 -5.99 -20.62 -20.96
C ASP A 20 -4.79 -19.70 -20.70
N ALA A 21 -5.04 -18.40 -20.86
CA ALA A 21 -4.09 -17.37 -20.47
C ALA A 21 -3.88 -17.53 -18.96
N VAL A 22 -2.69 -18.00 -18.59
CA VAL A 22 -2.20 -17.95 -17.21
C VAL A 22 -2.38 -16.51 -16.75
N PRO A 23 -3.13 -16.23 -15.67
CA PRO A 23 -3.23 -14.88 -15.18
C PRO A 23 -1.83 -14.44 -14.73
N ASN A 24 -1.24 -13.51 -15.51
CA ASN A 24 0.05 -12.85 -15.24
C ASN A 24 -0.01 -11.91 -14.02
N SER A 25 -0.82 -12.25 -13.01
CA SER A 25 -0.85 -11.53 -11.75
C SER A 25 0.45 -11.85 -11.02
N PRO A 26 1.31 -10.86 -10.76
CA PRO A 26 2.62 -11.14 -10.19
C PRO A 26 2.43 -11.69 -8.76
N THR A 27 2.85 -12.92 -8.54
CA THR A 27 2.72 -13.62 -7.27
C THR A 27 3.39 -12.80 -6.17
N VAL A 28 2.63 -12.52 -5.10
CA VAL A 28 3.15 -11.83 -3.92
C VAL A 28 3.71 -12.90 -2.99
N THR A 29 5.02 -12.87 -2.75
CA THR A 29 5.73 -13.74 -1.82
C THR A 29 6.07 -12.96 -0.56
N ILE A 30 6.08 -13.63 0.60
CA ILE A 30 6.54 -13.01 1.85
C ILE A 30 8.06 -12.89 1.79
N ALA A 31 8.57 -11.68 1.99
CA ALA A 31 9.99 -11.39 2.05
C ALA A 31 10.64 -12.16 3.21
N PRO A 32 11.89 -12.65 3.04
CA PRO A 32 12.58 -13.36 4.11
C PRO A 32 12.94 -12.40 5.26
N ASN A 33 13.07 -12.95 6.47
CA ASN A 33 13.58 -12.26 7.66
C ASN A 33 12.77 -11.03 8.10
N LEU A 34 11.45 -11.02 7.86
CA LEU A 34 10.59 -10.02 8.47
C LEU A 34 10.52 -10.25 9.99
N PRO A 35 10.48 -9.18 10.81
CA PRO A 35 10.50 -9.27 12.27
C PRO A 35 9.14 -9.68 12.86
N TYR A 36 8.36 -10.48 12.14
CA TYR A 36 7.00 -10.90 12.50
C TYR A 36 7.02 -12.17 13.36
N THR A 37 6.02 -12.32 14.23
CA THR A 37 5.80 -13.56 14.97
C THR A 37 5.25 -14.66 14.06
N GLU A 38 5.23 -15.90 14.54
CA GLU A 38 4.66 -17.01 13.79
C GLU A 38 3.16 -16.79 13.50
N GLU A 39 2.40 -16.26 14.46
CA GLU A 39 0.98 -15.97 14.31
C GLU A 39 0.71 -14.90 13.26
N GLU A 40 1.52 -13.84 13.26
CA GLU A 40 1.45 -12.77 12.26
C GLU A 40 1.78 -13.30 10.86
N MET A 41 2.82 -14.13 10.74
CA MET A 41 3.21 -14.77 9.47
C MET A 41 2.14 -15.73 8.95
N ASN A 42 1.51 -16.49 9.84
CA ASN A 42 0.41 -17.38 9.50
C ASN A 42 -0.82 -16.58 9.03
N LEU A 43 -1.16 -15.49 9.73
CA LEU A 43 -2.23 -14.60 9.33
C LEU A 43 -1.98 -14.00 7.95
N LEU A 44 -0.77 -13.49 7.72
CA LEU A 44 -0.36 -12.90 6.46
C LEU A 44 -0.44 -13.91 5.31
N SER A 45 0.11 -15.11 5.51
CA SER A 45 0.05 -16.21 4.54
C SER A 45 -1.37 -16.64 4.21
N ALA A 46 -2.26 -16.64 5.20
CA ALA A 46 -3.66 -17.03 5.01
C ALA A 46 -4.41 -16.06 4.08
N HIS A 47 -4.04 -14.78 4.07
CA HIS A 47 -4.75 -13.70 3.37
C HIS A 47 -4.08 -13.25 2.06
N LEU A 48 -2.82 -13.61 1.82
CA LEU A 48 -2.15 -13.30 0.56
C LEU A 48 -2.76 -14.04 -0.62
N GLY A 49 -3.07 -13.31 -1.69
CA GLY A 49 -3.53 -13.86 -2.96
C GLY A 49 -4.96 -14.44 -2.94
N LYS A 50 -5.73 -14.24 -1.85
CA LYS A 50 -7.12 -14.69 -1.73
C LYS A 50 -8.08 -13.49 -1.76
N PRO A 51 -8.47 -13.00 -2.95
CA PRO A 51 -9.50 -11.97 -3.05
C PRO A 51 -10.81 -12.50 -2.43
N GLY A 52 -11.43 -11.72 -1.54
CA GLY A 52 -12.70 -12.06 -0.92
C GLY A 52 -12.62 -12.84 0.40
N LEU A 53 -11.43 -13.16 0.95
CA LEU A 53 -11.35 -13.88 2.24
C LEU A 53 -11.96 -13.10 3.42
N HIS A 54 -12.17 -11.80 3.26
CA HIS A 54 -12.82 -10.95 4.25
C HIS A 54 -14.35 -10.97 4.17
N GLU A 55 -14.94 -11.55 3.12
CA GLU A 55 -16.39 -11.76 2.98
C GLU A 55 -16.82 -12.89 3.93
N GLY A 56 -17.30 -12.52 5.12
CA GLY A 56 -17.73 -13.47 6.14
C GLY A 56 -16.95 -13.36 7.45
N LEU A 57 -15.99 -12.44 7.54
CA LEU A 57 -15.37 -12.11 8.81
C LEU A 57 -16.32 -11.27 9.65
N THR A 58 -16.66 -11.75 10.85
CA THR A 58 -17.50 -10.96 11.77
C THR A 58 -16.67 -9.82 12.36
N ASP A 59 -17.34 -8.74 12.74
CA ASP A 59 -16.69 -7.58 13.36
C ASP A 59 -15.97 -7.96 14.67
N GLU A 60 -16.45 -8.97 15.41
CA GLU A 60 -15.77 -9.48 16.60
C GLU A 60 -14.46 -10.19 16.25
N VAL A 61 -14.48 -11.11 15.26
CA VAL A 61 -13.25 -11.80 14.83
C VAL A 61 -12.23 -10.81 14.29
N TRP A 62 -12.70 -9.79 13.56
CA TRP A 62 -11.84 -8.71 13.10
C TRP A 62 -11.18 -7.98 14.28
N ARG A 63 -11.96 -7.43 15.21
CA ARG A 63 -11.42 -6.61 16.31
C ARG A 63 -10.57 -7.39 17.30
N ASP A 64 -10.97 -8.62 17.62
CA ASP A 64 -10.37 -9.35 18.74
C ASP A 64 -9.20 -10.24 18.31
N GLN A 65 -9.17 -10.69 17.05
CA GLN A 65 -8.16 -11.65 16.58
C GLN A 65 -7.27 -11.09 15.48
N MET A 66 -7.87 -10.46 14.45
CA MET A 66 -7.10 -10.03 13.29
C MET A 66 -6.44 -8.67 13.44
N LEU A 67 -7.21 -7.68 13.92
CA LEU A 67 -6.74 -6.31 14.04
C LEU A 67 -5.51 -6.18 14.96
N PRO A 68 -5.42 -6.88 16.11
CA PRO A 68 -4.22 -6.81 16.95
C PRO A 68 -2.96 -7.31 16.25
N LEU A 69 -3.05 -8.42 15.51
CA LEU A 69 -1.94 -8.98 14.73
C LEU A 69 -1.57 -8.06 13.56
N LEU A 70 -2.56 -7.48 12.90
CA LEU A 70 -2.33 -6.48 11.84
C LEU A 70 -1.63 -5.23 12.39
N CYS A 71 -2.06 -4.73 13.57
CA CYS A 71 -1.39 -3.62 14.24
C CYS A 71 0.07 -3.96 14.56
N GLY A 72 0.35 -5.16 15.06
CA GLY A 72 1.72 -5.62 15.34
C GLY A 72 2.61 -5.63 14.10
N MET A 73 2.12 -6.17 12.98
CA MET A 73 2.85 -6.15 11.71
C MET A 73 3.09 -4.73 11.17
N VAL A 74 2.08 -3.86 11.25
CA VAL A 74 2.21 -2.46 10.81
C VAL A 74 3.19 -1.70 11.69
N GLU A 75 3.16 -1.90 13.01
CA GLU A 75 4.11 -1.30 13.94
C GLU A 75 5.55 -1.68 13.61
N LYS A 76 5.80 -2.96 13.37
CA LYS A 76 7.11 -3.47 12.97
C LYS A 76 7.56 -2.95 11.60
N ALA A 77 6.65 -2.80 10.65
CA ALA A 77 6.96 -2.21 9.35
C ALA A 77 7.27 -0.70 9.45
N LEU A 78 6.59 0.02 10.36
CA LEU A 78 6.88 1.44 10.65
C LEU A 78 8.21 1.60 11.40
N GLN A 79 8.56 0.67 12.29
CA GLN A 79 9.87 0.63 12.94
C GLN A 79 10.99 0.41 11.92
N LEU A 80 10.81 -0.52 10.98
CA LEU A 80 11.73 -0.74 9.86
C LEU A 80 11.88 0.53 9.00
N ALA A 81 10.78 1.26 8.77
CA ALA A 81 10.80 2.55 8.07
C ALA A 81 11.59 3.62 8.86
N ALA A 82 11.40 3.70 10.17
CA ALA A 82 12.08 4.65 11.04
C ALA A 82 13.59 4.38 11.10
N GLU A 83 14.01 3.12 11.22
CA GLU A 83 15.41 2.72 11.19
C GLU A 83 16.08 3.10 9.87
N ALA A 84 15.40 2.84 8.74
CA ALA A 84 15.90 3.23 7.42
C ALA A 84 16.03 4.76 7.27
N HIS A 85 15.05 5.51 7.76
CA HIS A 85 15.06 6.98 7.75
C HIS A 85 16.22 7.56 8.59
N GLU A 86 16.44 7.03 9.80
CA GLU A 86 17.54 7.48 10.65
C GLU A 86 18.91 7.07 10.11
N ASN A 87 19.02 5.89 9.49
CA ASN A 87 20.24 5.47 8.81
C ASN A 87 20.58 6.36 7.60
N ALA A 88 19.56 6.79 6.84
CA ALA A 88 19.75 7.73 5.73
C ALA A 88 20.28 9.10 6.21
N LYS A 89 19.77 9.61 7.33
CA LYS A 89 20.26 10.85 7.94
C LYS A 89 21.69 10.74 8.46
N LYS A 90 22.04 9.62 9.10
CA LYS A 90 23.39 9.37 9.62
C LYS A 90 24.41 9.13 8.50
N GLY A 91 23.98 8.54 7.39
CA GLY A 91 24.83 8.17 6.26
C GLY A 91 25.11 9.30 5.26
N ASN A 92 24.34 10.41 5.26
CA ASN A 92 24.47 11.44 4.24
C ASN A 92 24.27 12.87 4.76
N GLY A 93 25.39 13.57 4.95
CA GLY A 93 25.54 15.01 4.68
C GLY A 93 25.66 15.34 3.18
N VAL A 94 25.28 14.42 2.29
CA VAL A 94 25.12 14.69 0.86
C VAL A 94 23.66 14.46 0.54
N SER A 95 22.91 15.55 0.55
CA SER A 95 21.54 15.56 0.08
C SER A 95 21.54 15.29 -1.42
N ASP A 96 21.15 14.08 -1.82
CA ASP A 96 20.60 13.84 -3.15
C ASP A 96 19.14 14.34 -3.16
N TYR A 97 18.98 15.65 -2.94
CA TYR A 97 17.80 16.35 -3.42
C TYR A 97 17.97 16.42 -4.92
N GLY A 98 17.26 15.54 -5.63
CA GLY A 98 17.14 15.59 -7.08
C GLY A 98 16.69 16.98 -7.51
N ALA A 99 17.65 17.77 -7.96
CA ALA A 99 17.44 19.03 -8.65
C ALA A 99 16.74 18.71 -9.99
N GLN A 100 15.49 19.16 -10.06
CA GLN A 100 14.89 19.85 -11.21
C GLN A 100 15.81 19.98 -12.44
N GLU A 101 15.45 19.32 -13.54
CA GLU A 101 15.77 19.81 -14.89
C GLU A 101 14.50 20.28 -15.59
N GLU A 102 14.63 21.48 -16.13
CA GLU A 102 13.62 22.32 -16.77
C GLU A 102 13.27 21.86 -18.19
N GLY A 103 12.07 22.26 -18.62
CA GLY A 103 11.61 22.20 -19.99
C GLY A 103 10.69 23.37 -20.31
N ASP A 104 11.29 24.55 -20.42
CA ASP A 104 11.01 25.61 -21.41
C ASP A 104 9.61 26.28 -21.44
N ARG A 105 9.55 27.55 -21.00
CA ARG A 105 8.88 28.66 -21.73
C ARG A 105 9.18 30.05 -21.14
N THR A 106 10.02 30.78 -21.87
CA THR A 106 10.13 32.23 -22.13
C THR A 106 9.46 33.27 -21.20
N GLU A 107 10.35 34.09 -20.60
CA GLU A 107 10.32 35.50 -20.17
C GLU A 107 9.04 36.36 -20.27
N MET A 108 8.72 37.07 -19.16
CA MET A 108 8.74 38.55 -19.10
C MET A 108 8.48 39.07 -17.67
N SER A 109 9.52 39.72 -17.12
CA SER A 109 9.55 40.91 -16.25
C SER A 109 8.38 41.20 -15.27
N GLY A 110 8.68 41.26 -13.97
CA GLY A 110 7.79 41.90 -12.99
C GLY A 110 8.17 41.70 -11.51
N GLU A 111 9.03 42.58 -11.00
CA GLU A 111 9.03 43.11 -9.61
C GLU A 111 9.17 42.17 -8.40
N LYS A 112 10.37 42.26 -7.80
CA LYS A 112 10.70 42.20 -6.35
C LYS A 112 9.52 41.97 -5.38
N LYS A 113 9.50 40.80 -4.74
CA LYS A 113 9.08 40.69 -3.34
C LYS A 113 9.73 39.47 -2.64
N GLY A 114 10.64 39.78 -1.72
CA GLY A 114 11.02 38.97 -0.56
C GLY A 114 11.36 37.50 -0.79
N ASN A 115 12.62 37.21 -1.13
CA ASN A 115 13.22 35.90 -0.85
C ASN A 115 13.34 35.74 0.67
N VAL A 116 12.31 35.21 1.32
CA VAL A 116 12.49 34.42 2.53
C VAL A 116 12.74 33.00 2.02
N ALA A 117 14.00 32.70 1.76
CA ALA A 117 14.46 31.32 1.75
C ALA A 117 14.19 30.77 3.16
N GLN A 118 13.04 30.12 3.34
CA GLN A 118 12.76 29.33 4.53
C GLN A 118 13.53 28.02 4.41
N THR A 119 14.85 28.13 4.48
CA THR A 119 15.72 27.00 4.80
C THR A 119 15.60 26.81 6.30
N LEU A 120 14.56 26.11 6.76
CA LEU A 120 14.51 25.61 8.13
C LEU A 120 15.43 24.39 8.20
N PRO A 121 16.51 24.41 9.00
CA PRO A 121 17.36 23.25 9.16
C PRO A 121 16.70 22.26 10.11
N SER A 122 16.19 21.16 9.54
CA SER A 122 16.64 19.79 9.85
C SER A 122 16.62 19.26 11.30
N VAL A 123 15.86 19.83 12.23
CA VAL A 123 15.65 19.26 13.58
C VAL A 123 14.20 18.78 13.81
N GLU A 124 13.20 19.37 13.15
CA GLU A 124 11.77 19.04 13.38
C GLU A 124 11.29 17.76 12.68
N ASN A 125 12.04 17.23 11.71
CA ASN A 125 11.56 16.10 10.88
C ASN A 125 11.62 14.73 11.58
N ALA A 126 12.46 14.55 12.60
CA ALA A 126 12.53 13.28 13.33
C ALA A 126 11.28 13.08 14.21
N ASP A 127 10.89 14.14 14.93
CA ASP A 127 9.71 14.14 15.78
C ASP A 127 8.45 13.94 14.94
N PHE A 128 8.35 14.62 13.78
CA PHE A 128 7.22 14.42 12.87
C PHE A 128 7.12 12.99 12.32
N PHE A 129 8.24 12.34 11.98
CA PHE A 129 8.22 10.97 11.47
C PHE A 129 7.71 9.98 12.53
N ALA A 130 8.16 10.14 13.78
CA ALA A 130 7.72 9.30 14.89
C ALA A 130 6.25 9.56 15.25
N GLU A 131 5.83 10.83 15.26
CA GLU A 131 4.43 11.23 15.47
C GLU A 131 3.51 10.63 14.40
N GLU A 132 3.91 10.66 13.13
CA GLU A 132 3.15 10.07 12.04
C GLU A 132 3.03 8.54 12.19
N ASN A 133 4.07 7.85 12.67
CA ASN A 133 3.98 6.41 12.98
C ASN A 133 2.91 6.12 14.05
N VAL A 134 2.91 6.90 15.13
CA VAL A 134 1.91 6.79 16.21
C VAL A 134 0.52 7.08 15.67
N TYR A 135 0.38 8.10 14.84
CA TYR A 135 -0.88 8.49 14.22
C TYR A 135 -1.43 7.38 13.31
N ILE A 136 -0.62 6.81 12.43
CA ILE A 136 -1.01 5.70 11.54
C ILE A 136 -1.51 4.51 12.36
N LEU A 137 -0.78 4.11 13.40
CA LEU A 137 -1.20 3.01 14.28
C LEU A 137 -2.50 3.34 15.04
N GLY A 138 -2.65 4.57 15.52
CA GLY A 138 -3.87 5.04 16.14
C GLY A 138 -5.08 4.89 15.21
N GLN A 139 -4.93 5.32 13.95
CA GLN A 139 -6.00 5.22 12.95
C GLN A 139 -6.32 3.79 12.53
N LEU A 140 -5.32 2.89 12.54
CA LEU A 140 -5.54 1.48 12.30
C LEU A 140 -6.34 0.82 13.45
N ARG A 141 -6.03 1.16 14.70
CA ARG A 141 -6.75 0.63 15.88
C ARG A 141 -8.22 1.04 15.94
N LEU A 142 -8.58 2.14 15.27
CA LEU A 142 -9.96 2.64 15.21
C LEU A 142 -10.82 1.97 14.14
N GLN A 143 -10.28 1.02 13.35
CA GLN A 143 -11.01 0.37 12.27
C GLN A 143 -12.04 -0.64 12.82
N PRO A 144 -13.36 -0.37 12.70
CA PRO A 144 -14.39 -1.23 13.30
C PRO A 144 -14.56 -2.55 12.55
N SER A 145 -14.17 -2.59 11.27
CA SER A 145 -14.31 -3.71 10.35
C SER A 145 -13.15 -3.73 9.34
N PRO A 146 -12.96 -4.84 8.59
CA PRO A 146 -11.99 -4.89 7.50
C PRO A 146 -12.28 -3.79 6.46
N PHE A 147 -11.23 -3.15 5.94
CA PHE A 147 -11.35 -2.03 5.03
C PHE A 147 -10.87 -2.34 3.61
N PHE A 148 -11.31 -1.55 2.62
CA PHE A 148 -11.11 -1.91 1.21
C PHE A 148 -9.65 -1.91 0.74
N THR A 149 -8.76 -1.12 1.37
CA THR A 149 -7.32 -1.13 1.09
C THR A 149 -6.55 -2.24 1.81
N LEU A 150 -7.23 -3.06 2.62
CA LEU A 150 -6.61 -4.13 3.39
C LEU A 150 -5.84 -5.14 2.52
N PRO A 151 -6.33 -5.58 1.34
CA PRO A 151 -5.53 -6.41 0.43
C PRO A 151 -4.20 -5.75 0.07
N ARG A 152 -4.20 -4.44 -0.22
CA ARG A 152 -2.98 -3.72 -0.53
C ARG A 152 -2.05 -3.59 0.67
N LEU A 153 -2.61 -3.45 1.87
CA LEU A 153 -1.83 -3.45 3.10
C LEU A 153 -1.14 -4.81 3.31
N TRP A 154 -1.84 -5.93 3.09
CA TRP A 154 -1.23 -7.27 3.14
C TRP A 154 -0.06 -7.41 2.18
N GLU A 155 -0.19 -6.91 0.95
CA GLU A 155 0.92 -6.95 -0.02
C GLU A 155 2.15 -6.17 0.45
N ILE A 156 1.94 -4.99 1.06
CA ILE A 156 3.04 -4.17 1.59
C ILE A 156 3.70 -4.85 2.78
N LEU A 157 2.92 -5.47 3.67
CA LEU A 157 3.46 -6.19 4.82
C LEU A 157 4.17 -7.47 4.42
N ALA A 158 3.70 -8.15 3.37
CA ALA A 158 4.37 -9.32 2.83
C ALA A 158 5.72 -8.99 2.21
N ASP A 159 5.82 -7.89 1.48
CA ASP A 159 7.10 -7.47 0.90
C ASP A 159 7.27 -5.94 0.99
N PRO A 160 7.79 -5.43 2.13
CA PRO A 160 7.98 -4.00 2.30
C PRO A 160 9.07 -3.45 1.36
N TYR A 161 9.92 -4.31 0.79
CA TYR A 161 11.02 -3.90 -0.08
C TYR A 161 10.56 -3.67 -1.53
N ARG A 162 9.66 -4.52 -2.04
CA ARG A 162 9.25 -4.60 -3.45
C ARG A 162 9.09 -3.27 -4.18
N TYR A 163 8.43 -2.31 -3.54
CA TYR A 163 8.18 -0.99 -4.10
C TYR A 163 8.73 0.15 -3.25
N ASN A 164 9.25 -0.14 -2.05
CA ASN A 164 9.70 0.89 -1.12
C ASN A 164 11.21 0.91 -0.93
N CYS A 165 11.97 0.15 -1.72
CA CYS A 165 13.42 0.24 -1.74
C CYS A 165 13.97 1.23 -2.79
N SER A 166 15.26 1.55 -2.68
CA SER A 166 16.10 2.16 -3.71
C SER A 166 16.55 1.11 -4.74
N ALA A 167 17.26 1.54 -5.79
CA ALA A 167 17.87 0.62 -6.76
C ALA A 167 18.90 -0.33 -6.12
N ALA A 168 19.47 0.05 -4.97
CA ALA A 168 20.41 -0.76 -4.20
C ALA A 168 19.72 -1.74 -3.23
N GLY A 169 18.38 -1.83 -3.26
CA GLY A 169 17.61 -2.70 -2.35
C GLY A 169 17.45 -2.16 -0.92
N VAL A 170 17.92 -0.94 -0.64
CA VAL A 170 17.79 -0.31 0.68
C VAL A 170 16.40 0.30 0.84
N ILE A 171 15.73 0.05 1.96
CA ILE A 171 14.41 0.65 2.26
C ILE A 171 14.51 2.18 2.27
N ARG A 172 13.53 2.84 1.64
CA ARG A 172 13.27 4.27 1.77
C ARG A 172 12.16 4.47 2.80
N GLY A 173 12.54 4.89 4.01
CA GLY A 173 11.65 4.97 5.16
C GLY A 173 10.39 5.79 4.90
N GLU A 174 10.54 6.98 4.32
CA GLU A 174 9.44 7.88 3.98
C GLU A 174 8.49 7.26 2.96
N LYS A 175 9.03 6.48 2.01
CA LYS A 175 8.22 5.81 0.99
C LYS A 175 7.38 4.69 1.59
N LEU A 176 7.97 3.90 2.48
CA LEU A 176 7.28 2.83 3.20
C LEU A 176 6.20 3.39 4.13
N GLN A 177 6.54 4.40 4.96
CA GLN A 177 5.59 5.06 5.84
C GLN A 177 4.41 5.65 5.03
N ALA A 178 4.68 6.35 3.93
CA ALA A 178 3.63 6.90 3.07
C ALA A 178 2.75 5.82 2.42
N ALA A 179 3.29 4.65 2.09
CA ALA A 179 2.52 3.53 1.56
C ALA A 179 1.56 2.95 2.62
N LEU A 180 2.06 2.75 3.85
CA LEU A 180 1.25 2.31 4.99
C LEU A 180 0.16 3.34 5.33
N ARG A 181 0.54 4.61 5.41
CA ARG A 181 -0.36 5.75 5.63
C ARG A 181 -1.52 5.75 4.63
N ARG A 182 -1.24 5.63 3.33
CA ARG A 182 -2.29 5.59 2.29
C ARG A 182 -3.25 4.42 2.46
N CYS A 183 -2.76 3.27 2.92
CA CYS A 183 -3.65 2.14 3.16
C CYS A 183 -4.55 2.42 4.37
N VAL A 184 -4.00 2.89 5.48
CA VAL A 184 -4.77 3.07 6.71
C VAL A 184 -5.71 4.28 6.65
N LEU A 185 -5.22 5.44 6.21
CA LEU A 185 -5.97 6.70 6.32
C LEU A 185 -7.07 6.86 5.29
N VAL A 186 -6.92 6.30 4.09
CA VAL A 186 -7.98 6.33 3.06
C VAL A 186 -9.18 5.48 3.49
N SER A 187 -8.94 4.55 4.42
CA SER A 187 -9.92 3.63 4.96
C SER A 187 -10.48 4.04 6.32
N ALA A 188 -9.96 5.10 6.92
CA ALA A 188 -10.45 5.60 8.21
C ALA A 188 -11.95 5.92 8.11
N PRO A 189 -12.79 5.31 8.96
CA PRO A 189 -14.20 5.64 8.96
C PRO A 189 -14.32 7.14 9.23
N ILE A 190 -14.89 7.87 8.27
CA ILE A 190 -15.35 9.23 8.53
C ILE A 190 -16.35 9.06 9.65
N ALA A 191 -16.04 9.58 10.83
CA ALA A 191 -16.94 9.55 11.98
C ALA A 191 -18.26 10.21 11.54
N CYS A 192 -19.20 9.39 11.09
CA CYS A 192 -20.53 9.82 10.78
C CYS A 192 -21.18 9.99 12.14
N GLY A 193 -21.04 11.21 12.68
CA GLY A 193 -21.55 11.57 13.99
C GLY A 193 -22.98 11.07 14.11
N SER A 194 -23.19 10.12 15.01
CA SER A 194 -24.50 9.77 15.50
C SER A 194 -25.09 11.05 16.08
N THR A 195 -25.89 11.77 15.29
CA THR A 195 -26.74 12.84 15.82
C THR A 195 -27.61 12.18 16.87
N PRO A 196 -27.52 12.56 18.16
CA PRO A 196 -28.44 12.04 19.15
C PRO A 196 -29.85 12.45 18.70
N SER A 197 -30.71 11.47 18.47
CA SER A 197 -32.14 11.72 18.28
C SER A 197 -32.67 12.37 19.56
N CYS A 198 -33.04 13.64 19.49
CA CYS A 198 -33.86 14.27 20.52
C CYS A 198 -35.16 13.48 20.65
N THR A 199 -35.38 12.87 21.80
CA THR A 199 -36.70 12.46 22.31
C THR A 199 -37.10 13.38 23.43
#